data_AF-A0A9D7JA88-F1
#
_entry.id   AF-A0A9D7JA88-F1
#
_cell.length_a   1.000
_cell.length_b   1.000
_cell.length_c   1.000
_cell.angle_alpha   90.00
_cell.angle_beta   90.00
_cell.angle_gamma   90.00
#
_symmetry.space_group_name_H-M   'P 1'
#
loop_
_entity.id
_entity.type
_entity.pdbx_description
1 polymer ?
#
loop_
_entity_poly.entity_id
_entity_poly.type
_entity_poly.pdbx_seq_one_letter_code
_entity_poly.pdbx_strand_id
1 'polypeptide(L)'
;MGIRLVGEALNPSWSQLSDRARLVLLHMAYSAKDTSSNGHAAGTYWAGHATLIVSVLGLDPDELDRVKLENAEKMIQRAVRELRLAGAISTIATGSRGSNAVYQLHPDRYPGLTLDDTEPTPEPVTETQPTPQHTTRTKVRNGHRHPVHNTPQPVDNSAAADQIVEEWGTPRVPH
;
A
#
# COMPACT_ATOMS: atom_id res chain seq x y z
N MET A 1 10.11 19.20 3.46
CA MET A 1 8.95 20.04 3.12
C MET A 1 9.18 20.61 1.73
N GLY A 2 8.20 20.48 0.84
CA GLY A 2 8.34 20.84 -0.57
C GLY A 2 7.78 22.23 -0.88
N ILE A 3 8.56 23.29 -0.63
CA ILE A 3 8.07 24.67 -0.79
C ILE A 3 7.84 25.03 -2.27
N ARG A 4 8.65 24.46 -3.18
CA ARG A 4 8.47 24.66 -4.62
C ARG A 4 7.21 23.97 -5.11
N LEU A 5 7.01 22.71 -4.71
CA LEU A 5 5.80 21.94 -5.03
C LEU A 5 4.54 22.64 -4.54
N VAL A 6 4.58 23.22 -3.35
CA VAL A 6 3.47 24.02 -2.80
C VAL A 6 3.19 25.27 -3.65
N GLY A 7 4.24 25.99 -4.07
CA GLY A 7 4.10 27.14 -4.96
C GLY A 7 3.42 26.79 -6.28
N GLU A 8 3.79 25.65 -6.88
CA GLU A 8 3.20 25.15 -8.12
C GLU A 8 1.76 24.65 -7.91
N ALA A 9 1.46 24.00 -6.78
CA ALA A 9 0.10 23.57 -6.41
C ALA A 9 -0.86 24.74 -6.17
N LEU A 10 -0.36 25.93 -5.82
CA LEU A 10 -1.15 27.15 -5.65
C LEU A 10 -1.46 27.86 -6.98
N ASN A 11 -0.91 27.40 -8.10
CA ASN A 11 -1.12 28.03 -9.39
C ASN A 11 -2.62 28.11 -9.75
N PRO A 12 -3.13 29.29 -10.19
CA PRO A 12 -4.52 29.45 -10.59
C PRO A 12 -4.98 28.54 -11.73
N SER A 13 -4.08 27.97 -12.53
CA SER A 13 -4.40 26.94 -13.53
C SER A 13 -5.11 25.70 -12.95
N TRP A 14 -4.96 25.45 -11.65
CA TRP A 14 -5.68 24.40 -10.93
C TRP A 14 -7.10 24.80 -10.50
N SER A 15 -7.64 25.94 -10.96
CA SER A 15 -8.98 26.44 -10.61
C SER A 15 -10.13 25.53 -11.03
N GLN A 16 -9.89 24.62 -11.99
CA GLN A 16 -10.88 23.63 -12.41
C GLN A 16 -11.07 22.48 -11.41
N LEU A 17 -10.15 22.33 -10.46
CA LEU A 17 -10.26 21.34 -9.39
C LEU A 17 -11.24 21.83 -8.32
N SER A 18 -11.98 20.89 -7.73
CA SER A 18 -12.75 21.13 -6.53
C SER A 18 -11.87 21.64 -5.39
N ASP A 19 -12.42 22.47 -4.51
CA ASP A 19 -11.68 23.02 -3.36
C ASP A 19 -11.01 21.92 -2.53
N ARG A 20 -11.70 20.78 -2.38
CA ARG A 20 -11.16 19.63 -1.66
C ARG A 20 -9.99 18.99 -2.40
N ALA A 21 -10.07 18.80 -3.72
CA ALA A 21 -8.94 18.29 -4.49
C ALA A 21 -7.73 19.24 -4.40
N ARG A 22 -7.94 20.55 -4.42
CA ARG A 22 -6.87 21.55 -4.22
C ARG A 22 -6.22 21.44 -2.84
N LEU A 23 -7.02 21.29 -1.78
CA LEU A 23 -6.48 21.08 -0.43
C LEU A 23 -5.69 19.78 -0.30
N VAL A 24 -6.18 18.70 -0.91
CA VAL A 24 -5.44 17.42 -0.98
C VAL A 24 -4.10 17.61 -1.68
N LEU A 25 -4.09 18.25 -2.86
CA LEU A 25 -2.86 18.52 -3.61
C LEU A 25 -1.87 19.36 -2.79
N LEU A 26 -2.34 20.41 -2.13
CA LEU A 26 -1.53 21.28 -1.29
C LEU A 26 -0.91 20.52 -0.12
N HIS A 27 -1.70 19.69 0.56
CA HIS A 27 -1.21 18.88 1.67
C HIS A 27 -0.18 17.84 1.21
N MET A 28 -0.43 17.19 0.06
CA MET A 28 0.52 16.25 -0.52
C MET A 28 1.84 16.96 -0.89
N ALA A 29 1.77 18.13 -1.53
CA ALA A 29 2.93 18.93 -1.90
C ALA A 29 3.74 19.41 -0.69
N TYR A 30 3.05 19.83 0.38
CA TYR A 30 3.67 20.23 1.64
C TYR A 30 4.45 19.08 2.28
N SER A 31 3.86 17.88 2.29
CA SER A 31 4.43 16.68 2.89
C SER A 31 5.55 16.06 2.05
N ALA A 32 5.45 16.16 0.72
CA ALA A 32 6.49 15.72 -0.20
C ALA A 32 7.78 16.55 -0.05
N LYS A 33 8.89 16.01 -0.52
CA LYS A 33 10.19 16.71 -0.54
C LYS A 33 10.45 17.27 -1.94
N ASP A 34 10.96 18.50 -2.00
CA ASP A 34 11.41 19.11 -3.27
C ASP A 34 12.63 18.39 -3.85
N THR A 35 13.46 17.78 -3.01
CA THR A 35 14.69 17.08 -3.42
C THR A 35 14.65 15.61 -3.00
N SER A 36 15.29 14.77 -3.81
CA SER A 36 15.46 13.35 -3.46
C SER A 36 16.37 13.23 -2.25
N SER A 37 15.99 12.39 -1.29
CA SER A 37 16.82 12.10 -0.11
C SER A 37 16.49 10.73 0.44
N ASN A 38 17.51 10.04 0.97
CA ASN A 38 17.38 8.73 1.62
C ASN A 38 16.62 7.68 0.77
N GLY A 39 16.89 7.63 -0.53
CA GLY A 39 16.24 6.68 -1.44
C GLY A 39 14.81 7.03 -1.85
N HIS A 40 14.27 8.19 -1.43
CA HIS A 40 12.98 8.68 -1.88
C HIS A 40 13.14 9.68 -3.02
N ALA A 41 12.37 9.49 -4.09
CA ALA A 41 12.32 10.44 -5.20
C ALA A 41 11.69 11.77 -4.77
N ALA A 42 12.16 12.86 -5.36
CA ALA A 42 11.53 14.17 -5.20
C ALA A 42 10.06 14.12 -5.64
N GLY A 43 9.21 14.95 -5.04
CA GLY A 43 7.79 15.04 -5.40
C GLY A 43 6.98 13.77 -5.11
N THR A 44 7.48 12.87 -4.26
CA THR A 44 6.75 11.66 -3.89
C THR A 44 6.02 11.87 -2.56
N TYR A 45 4.72 11.60 -2.54
CA TYR A 45 3.90 11.55 -1.35
C TYR A 45 3.70 10.10 -0.91
N TRP A 46 3.93 9.86 0.38
CA TRP A 46 3.86 8.52 1.00
C TRP A 46 2.98 8.58 2.25
N ALA A 47 1.69 8.31 2.09
CA ALA A 47 0.76 8.20 3.20
C ALA A 47 -0.59 7.62 2.76
N GLY A 48 -1.35 7.09 3.73
CA GLY A 48 -2.69 6.56 3.53
C GLY A 48 -3.78 7.64 3.52
N HIS A 49 -5.02 7.22 3.24
CA HIS A 49 -6.19 8.11 3.28
C HIS A 49 -6.47 8.65 4.69
N ALA A 50 -6.19 7.90 5.76
CA ALA A 50 -6.38 8.35 7.14
C ALA A 50 -5.67 9.68 7.43
N THR A 51 -4.42 9.83 6.99
CA THR A 51 -3.66 11.08 7.13
C THR A 51 -4.32 12.26 6.41
N LEU A 52 -4.90 12.01 5.24
CA LEU A 52 -5.64 13.02 4.47
C LEU A 52 -6.98 13.35 5.12
N ILE A 53 -7.66 12.39 5.73
CA ILE A 53 -8.90 12.63 6.48
C ILE A 53 -8.63 13.60 7.64
N VAL A 54 -7.58 13.34 8.43
CA VAL A 54 -7.19 14.25 9.52
C VAL A 54 -6.80 15.62 8.97
N SER A 55 -5.89 15.66 8.00
CA SER A 55 -5.27 16.92 7.59
C SER A 55 -6.16 17.80 6.70
N VAL A 56 -7.04 17.19 5.90
CA VAL A 56 -7.89 17.91 4.94
C VAL A 56 -9.32 18.06 5.43
N LEU A 57 -9.86 17.06 6.15
CA LEU A 57 -11.23 17.12 6.66
C LEU A 57 -11.30 17.54 8.13
N GLY A 58 -10.18 17.52 8.86
CA GLY A 58 -10.16 17.84 10.29
C GLY A 58 -10.87 16.81 11.15
N LEU A 59 -11.00 15.56 10.66
CA LEU A 59 -11.70 14.49 11.35
C LEU A 59 -10.70 13.46 11.87
N ASP A 60 -10.89 12.98 13.10
CA ASP A 60 -10.11 11.87 13.63
C ASP A 60 -10.74 10.53 13.20
N PRO A 61 -10.05 9.72 12.36
CA PRO A 61 -10.57 8.45 11.89
C PRO A 61 -10.82 7.43 13.02
N ASP A 62 -10.12 7.54 14.16
CA ASP A 62 -10.25 6.60 15.28
C ASP A 62 -11.48 6.91 16.17
N GLU A 63 -11.99 8.15 16.11
CA GLU A 63 -13.19 8.59 16.84
C GLU A 63 -14.47 8.53 15.99
N LEU A 64 -14.34 8.26 14.69
CA LEU A 64 -15.46 8.27 13.74
C LEU A 64 -16.25 6.95 13.76
N ASP A 65 -17.58 7.09 13.74
CA ASP A 65 -18.45 5.96 13.41
C ASP A 65 -18.09 5.39 12.02
N ARG A 66 -18.21 4.07 11.87
CA ARG A 66 -17.87 3.36 10.62
C ARG A 66 -18.48 4.01 9.37
N VAL A 67 -19.76 4.41 9.43
CA VAL A 67 -20.45 5.04 8.28
C VAL A 67 -19.83 6.40 7.92
N LYS A 68 -19.44 7.19 8.93
CA LYS A 68 -18.81 8.49 8.70
C LYS A 68 -17.38 8.31 8.17
N LEU A 69 -16.64 7.33 8.69
CA LEU A 69 -15.32 6.97 8.19
C LEU A 69 -15.37 6.57 6.71
N GLU A 70 -16.28 5.66 6.33
CA GLU A 70 -16.46 5.24 4.94
C GLU A 70 -16.83 6.42 4.01
N ASN A 71 -17.61 7.37 4.50
CA ASN A 71 -17.94 8.59 3.74
C ASN A 71 -16.73 9.51 3.60
N ALA A 72 -15.96 9.73 4.67
CA ALA A 72 -14.73 10.51 4.64
C ALA A 72 -13.71 9.92 3.67
N GLU A 73 -13.54 8.60 3.68
CA GLU A 73 -12.69 7.87 2.73
C GLU A 73 -13.15 8.08 1.28
N LYS A 74 -14.46 7.96 1.00
CA LYS A 74 -15.02 8.22 -0.34
C LYS A 74 -14.77 9.65 -0.80
N MET A 75 -14.84 10.63 0.11
CA MET A 75 -14.56 12.03 -0.20
C MET A 75 -13.08 12.23 -0.61
N ILE A 76 -12.15 11.61 0.12
CA ILE A 76 -10.72 11.63 -0.24
C ILE A 76 -10.47 10.89 -1.55
N GLN A 77 -11.04 9.69 -1.73
CA GLN A 77 -10.89 8.91 -2.96
C GLN A 77 -11.39 9.68 -4.20
N ARG A 78 -12.52 10.40 -4.06
CA ARG A 78 -13.04 11.24 -5.15
C ARG A 78 -12.08 12.38 -5.48
N ALA A 79 -11.54 13.06 -4.47
CA ALA A 79 -10.56 14.12 -4.65
C ALA A 79 -9.25 13.60 -5.30
N VAL A 80 -8.72 12.47 -4.84
CA VAL A 80 -7.53 11.83 -5.42
C VAL A 80 -7.79 11.41 -6.87
N ARG A 81 -8.98 10.87 -7.18
CA ARG A 81 -9.36 10.53 -8.56
C ARG A 81 -9.39 11.77 -9.44
N GLU A 82 -9.96 12.86 -8.95
CA GLU A 82 -10.00 14.14 -9.67
C GLU A 82 -8.60 14.66 -9.98
N LEU A 83 -7.68 14.61 -9.00
CA LEU A 83 -6.28 14.98 -9.20
C LEU A 83 -5.58 14.11 -10.25
N ARG A 84 -5.84 12.80 -10.27
CA ARG A 84 -5.30 11.89 -11.30
C ARG A 84 -5.81 12.24 -12.68
N LEU A 85 -7.12 12.45 -12.82
CA LEU A 85 -7.75 12.81 -14.10
C LEU A 85 -7.25 14.17 -14.61
N ALA A 86 -6.93 15.09 -13.72
CA ALA A 86 -6.37 16.38 -14.07
C ALA A 86 -4.85 16.35 -14.34
N GLY A 87 -4.19 15.20 -14.20
CA GLY A 87 -2.75 15.06 -14.40
C GLY A 87 -1.87 15.59 -13.25
N ALA A 88 -2.47 16.07 -12.16
CA ALA A 88 -1.75 16.65 -11.02
C ALA A 88 -0.93 15.61 -10.26
N ILE A 89 -1.37 14.34 -10.27
CA ILE A 89 -0.69 13.24 -9.58
C ILE A 89 -0.76 11.95 -10.40
N SER A 90 0.25 11.08 -10.24
CA SER A 90 0.23 9.70 -10.71
C SER A 90 0.40 8.72 -9.55
N THR A 91 -0.18 7.52 -9.68
CA THR A 91 0.00 6.45 -8.67
C THR A 91 1.26 5.66 -9.02
N ILE A 92 2.22 5.62 -8.10
CA ILE A 92 3.41 4.74 -8.21
C ILE A 92 3.07 3.36 -7.63
N ALA A 93 2.43 3.33 -6.46
CA ALA A 93 2.02 2.10 -5.81
C ALA A 93 0.69 2.28 -5.08
N THR A 94 -0.19 1.30 -5.24
CA THR A 94 -1.48 1.27 -4.55
C THR A 94 -1.28 0.75 -3.13
N GLY A 95 -1.82 1.49 -2.15
CA GLY A 95 -1.81 1.04 -0.76
C GLY A 95 -2.70 -0.17 -0.54
N SER A 96 -2.28 -1.06 0.35
CA SER A 96 -3.03 -2.24 0.80
C SER A 96 -3.02 -2.31 2.33
N ARG A 97 -3.62 -3.35 2.92
CA ARG A 97 -3.61 -3.52 4.37
C ARG A 97 -2.16 -3.63 4.87
N GLY A 98 -1.72 -2.63 5.64
CA GLY A 98 -0.35 -2.54 6.16
C GLY A 98 0.66 -1.86 5.23
N SER A 99 0.23 -1.29 4.10
CA SER A 99 1.10 -0.51 3.22
C SER A 99 0.45 0.81 2.79
N ASN A 100 1.28 1.87 2.71
CA ASN A 100 0.82 3.18 2.26
C ASN A 100 0.75 3.25 0.74
N ALA A 101 -0.20 4.01 0.25
CA ALA A 101 -0.22 4.41 -1.15
C ALA A 101 0.93 5.39 -1.43
N VAL A 102 1.47 5.31 -2.64
CA VAL A 102 2.60 6.14 -3.08
C VAL A 102 2.17 6.87 -4.34
N TYR A 103 2.25 8.20 -4.28
CA TYR A 103 1.86 9.08 -5.38
C TYR A 103 3.03 9.95 -5.80
N GLN A 104 3.20 10.15 -7.10
CA GLN A 104 4.08 11.17 -7.64
C GLN A 104 3.27 12.42 -7.94
N LEU A 105 3.78 13.57 -7.52
CA LEU A 105 3.19 14.87 -7.76
C LEU A 105 3.78 15.48 -9.03
N HIS A 106 2.89 16.04 -9.85
CA HIS A 106 3.21 16.77 -11.07
C HIS A 106 2.47 18.13 -11.07
N PRO A 107 2.73 19.02 -10.10
CA PRO A 107 2.01 20.28 -10.01
C PRO A 107 2.33 21.26 -11.16
N ASP A 108 3.33 20.95 -11.98
CA ASP A 108 3.72 21.61 -13.22
C ASP A 108 2.94 21.13 -14.47
N ARG A 109 2.24 19.99 -14.39
CA ARG A 109 1.47 19.39 -15.49
C ARG A 109 0.03 19.87 -15.49
N TYR A 110 -0.15 21.12 -15.87
CA TYR A 110 -1.47 21.75 -15.83
C TYR A 110 -2.46 21.13 -16.82
N PRO A 111 -3.74 21.01 -16.45
CA PRO A 111 -4.77 20.49 -17.31
C PRO A 111 -4.96 21.43 -18.51
N GLY A 112 -4.82 20.89 -19.71
CA GLY A 112 -4.77 21.65 -20.97
C GLY A 112 -3.40 21.66 -21.65
N LEU A 113 -2.34 21.22 -20.96
CA LEU A 113 -1.10 20.75 -21.60
C LEU A 113 -1.26 19.24 -21.82
N THR A 114 -1.63 18.84 -23.03
CA THR A 114 -1.62 17.43 -23.45
C THR A 114 -0.23 16.86 -23.20
N LEU A 115 -0.10 16.04 -22.16
CA LEU A 115 1.01 15.12 -22.00
C LEU A 115 0.45 13.75 -22.31
N ASP A 116 0.91 13.23 -23.46
CA ASP A 116 0.56 11.92 -23.99
C ASP A 116 0.46 10.87 -22.88
N ASP A 117 -0.71 10.22 -22.81
CA ASP A 117 -1.01 9.08 -21.95
C ASP A 117 0.00 7.96 -22.20
N THR A 118 1.11 7.98 -21.47
CA THR A 118 1.94 6.79 -21.26
C THR A 118 1.56 6.23 -19.89
N GLU A 119 0.38 5.63 -19.82
CA GLU A 119 0.03 4.74 -18.73
C GLU A 119 0.87 3.46 -18.90
N PRO A 120 1.76 3.07 -17.95
CA PRO A 120 2.35 1.76 -17.99
C PRO A 120 1.26 0.75 -17.62
N THR A 121 0.64 0.15 -18.63
CA THR A 121 -0.20 -1.04 -18.49
C THR A 121 0.58 -2.09 -17.68
N PRO A 122 0.15 -2.49 -16.47
CA PRO A 122 0.69 -3.67 -15.84
C PRO A 122 0.23 -4.88 -16.66
N GLU A 123 1.16 -5.53 -17.36
CA GLU A 123 0.86 -6.78 -18.06
C GLU A 123 0.28 -7.82 -17.07
N PRO A 124 -0.82 -8.50 -17.41
CA PRO A 124 -1.34 -9.58 -16.59
C PRO A 124 -0.45 -10.82 -16.75
N VAL A 125 0.33 -11.15 -15.71
CA VAL A 125 1.03 -12.43 -15.63
C VAL A 125 -0.02 -13.53 -15.45
N THR A 126 -0.37 -14.20 -16.55
CA THR A 126 -1.17 -15.43 -16.54
C THR A 126 -0.23 -16.64 -16.57
N GLU A 127 -0.54 -17.57 -15.68
CA GLU A 127 0.15 -18.78 -15.29
C GLU A 127 0.13 -19.90 -16.37
N THR A 128 1.07 -20.85 -16.26
CA THR A 128 0.99 -22.31 -16.61
C THR A 128 1.85 -22.86 -17.78
N GLN A 129 2.99 -23.50 -17.41
CA GLN A 129 3.62 -24.80 -17.84
C GLN A 129 3.52 -25.34 -19.31
N PRO A 130 4.49 -26.14 -19.84
CA PRO A 130 5.07 -27.34 -19.19
C PRO A 130 6.57 -27.67 -19.46
N THR A 131 7.09 -28.59 -18.64
CA THR A 131 8.36 -29.32 -18.78
C THR A 131 8.45 -30.11 -20.10
N PRO A 132 9.66 -30.30 -20.66
CA PRO A 132 10.06 -31.65 -21.04
C PRO A 132 11.47 -32.03 -20.56
N GLN A 133 11.56 -33.22 -19.97
CA GLN A 133 12.77 -33.98 -19.69
C GLN A 133 13.38 -34.51 -21.00
N HIS A 134 14.73 -34.60 -21.13
CA HIS A 134 15.48 -35.86 -21.29
C HIS A 134 16.97 -35.68 -21.72
N THR A 135 17.88 -36.36 -20.96
CA THR A 135 19.15 -37.06 -21.36
C THR A 135 20.32 -36.31 -22.02
N THR A 136 21.62 -36.54 -21.78
CA THR A 136 22.39 -37.73 -21.34
C THR A 136 23.87 -37.36 -20.99
N ARG A 137 24.50 -38.14 -20.08
CA ARG A 137 25.93 -38.62 -20.05
C ARG A 137 27.11 -37.61 -20.01
N THR A 138 28.27 -37.81 -19.37
CA THR A 138 28.88 -38.69 -18.33
C THR A 138 30.24 -38.05 -18.01
N LYS A 139 30.74 -38.04 -16.76
CA LYS A 139 32.13 -38.46 -16.46
C LYS A 139 32.32 -38.83 -14.99
N VAL A 140 32.87 -40.03 -14.83
CA VAL A 140 33.13 -40.83 -13.62
C VAL A 140 34.40 -40.35 -12.91
N ARG A 141 34.47 -40.45 -11.56
CA ARG A 141 35.46 -41.30 -10.82
C ARG A 141 35.37 -41.21 -9.28
N ASN A 142 34.78 -42.26 -8.72
CA ASN A 142 35.12 -43.09 -7.54
C ASN A 142 35.79 -42.51 -6.28
N GLY A 143 35.14 -42.80 -5.13
CA GLY A 143 35.79 -42.90 -3.81
C GLY A 143 34.89 -43.42 -2.67
N HIS A 144 34.68 -44.75 -2.60
CA HIS A 144 34.49 -45.58 -1.38
C HIS A 144 33.10 -45.77 -0.69
N ARG A 145 32.47 -46.92 -1.01
CA ARG A 145 31.78 -47.98 -0.20
C ARG A 145 30.85 -47.66 1.00
N HIS A 146 29.52 -47.76 0.78
CA HIS A 146 28.48 -48.72 1.29
C HIS A 146 28.50 -49.30 2.75
N PRO A 147 27.38 -49.85 3.33
CA PRO A 147 25.92 -49.80 2.99
C PRO A 147 24.89 -49.83 4.18
N VAL A 148 23.58 -49.85 3.83
CA VAL A 148 22.41 -50.54 4.48
C VAL A 148 21.47 -49.80 5.48
N HIS A 149 20.15 -49.79 5.11
CA HIS A 149 18.86 -49.78 5.86
C HIS A 149 18.76 -48.99 7.20
N ASN A 150 17.71 -48.22 7.53
CA ASN A 150 16.27 -48.42 7.34
C ASN A 150 15.53 -47.12 7.73
N THR A 151 14.37 -46.84 7.12
CA THR A 151 13.39 -45.87 7.63
C THR A 151 12.48 -46.55 8.65
N PRO A 152 12.07 -45.86 9.73
CA PRO A 152 10.69 -45.96 10.18
C PRO A 152 9.97 -44.61 10.25
N GLN A 153 8.66 -44.72 10.11
CA GLN A 153 7.61 -43.72 9.93
C GLN A 153 7.24 -42.91 11.19
N PRO A 154 6.35 -41.90 11.09
CA PRO A 154 6.07 -40.93 12.15
C PRO A 154 5.19 -41.52 13.25
N VAL A 155 5.41 -41.09 14.49
CA VAL A 155 4.53 -41.39 15.62
C VAL A 155 3.55 -40.23 15.85
N ASP A 156 2.28 -40.54 15.64
CA ASP A 156 1.12 -39.84 16.20
C ASP A 156 1.22 -39.80 17.73
N ASN A 157 1.13 -38.62 18.32
CA ASN A 157 0.88 -38.45 19.76
C ASN A 157 -0.46 -37.74 19.97
N SER A 158 -1.54 -38.47 19.68
CA SER A 158 -2.87 -38.18 20.25
C SER A 158 -3.09 -39.04 21.48
N ALA A 159 -3.00 -38.44 22.68
CA ALA A 159 -3.68 -38.80 23.93
C ALA A 159 -3.14 -37.86 25.04
N ALA A 160 -3.90 -36.85 25.46
CA ALA A 160 -4.90 -36.89 26.54
C ALA A 160 -4.27 -36.85 27.95
N ALA A 161 -4.47 -35.73 28.65
CA ALA A 161 -4.62 -35.65 30.11
C ALA A 161 -5.21 -34.29 30.52
N ASP A 162 -6.46 -34.35 31.00
CA ASP A 162 -7.01 -33.67 32.18
C ASP A 162 -6.93 -32.14 32.35
N GLN A 163 -8.08 -31.52 32.05
CA GLN A 163 -8.99 -30.90 33.02
C GLN A 163 -8.38 -30.28 34.30
N ILE A 164 -8.33 -28.94 34.33
CA ILE A 164 -8.45 -28.15 35.58
C ILE A 164 -9.58 -27.14 35.38
N VAL A 165 -10.61 -27.29 36.19
CA VAL A 165 -11.74 -26.39 36.44
C VAL A 165 -11.34 -25.45 37.58
N GLU A 166 -11.62 -24.15 37.46
CA GLU A 166 -11.93 -23.21 38.56
C GLU A 166 -12.27 -21.85 37.91
N GLU A 167 -13.55 -21.53 37.68
CA GLU A 167 -14.46 -20.85 38.62
C GLU A 167 -13.98 -19.44 39.01
N TRP A 168 -14.21 -18.46 38.12
CA TRP A 168 -14.09 -17.05 38.45
C TRP A 168 -15.47 -16.51 38.86
N GLY A 169 -15.66 -16.41 40.18
CA GLY A 169 -16.82 -15.82 40.82
C GLY A 169 -16.97 -14.33 40.52
N THR A 170 -18.22 -13.92 40.33
CA THR A 170 -18.67 -12.53 40.29
C THR A 170 -18.81 -11.97 41.71
N PRO A 171 -18.21 -10.80 42.03
CA PRO A 171 -18.56 -10.08 43.25
C PRO A 171 -19.80 -9.20 43.03
N ARG A 172 -20.77 -9.37 43.94
CA ARG A 172 -21.94 -8.49 44.15
C ARG A 172 -21.50 -7.06 44.46
N VAL A 173 -22.18 -6.10 43.85
CA VAL A 173 -22.16 -4.67 44.23
C VAL A 173 -23.21 -4.44 45.34
N PRO A 174 -22.87 -3.75 46.44
CA PRO A 174 -23.86 -3.07 47.27
C PRO A 174 -23.78 -1.55 47.04
N HIS A 175 -24.91 -0.91 46.74
CA HIS A 175 -25.36 0.36 47.32
C HIS A 175 -26.76 0.73 46.81
#